data_AF-A0A8T6EZT4-F1
#
_entry.id   AF-A0A8T6EZT4-F1
#
_cell.length_a   1.000
_cell.length_b   1.000
_cell.length_c   1.000
_cell.angle_alpha   90.00
_cell.angle_beta   90.00
_cell.angle_gamma   90.00
#
_symmetry.space_group_name_H-M   'P 1'
#
loop_
_entity.id
_entity.type
_entity.pdbx_description
1 polymer ?
#
loop_
_entity_poly.entity_id
_entity_poly.type
_entity_poly.pdbx_seq_one_letter_code
_entity_poly.pdbx_strand_id
1 'polypeptide(L)'
;MSRRATSSCGKGIPGLQAVEGGRGRARGRSNSRTKTHASVSSSSRSAPPGARGPHPSRRGNPMTQAASSQPSVDELREKVALACQILAQHGLVKGSTGHVSTREPGTDNILVRGRPQSDRGLRFAEPTSIMRVDLEGQPVGDNGGVNRVSEIYLHTDLYKYRPDVNAVIHAHPPGVLLCTMNRVELRPIFSGYEPGAMRIALNNEAPVYDRSITLHTPEETAPFLDLMAHHNMVMMRGHGIVVAGRTVEQAVSRALALENLARINWLAHLGGGAPDISDEDKAEWRRRSRNPSRADREGGGWTGLVAILEHGALRADSISLGANFG
;
A
#
# COMPACT_ATOMS: atom_id res chain seq x y z
N MET A 1 -13.91 -64.86 -16.13
CA MET A 1 -15.02 -64.38 -17.00
C MET A 1 -14.65 -62.95 -17.45
N SER A 2 -14.16 -62.73 -18.69
CA SER A 2 -14.94 -62.35 -19.90
C SER A 2 -15.69 -61.01 -19.66
N ARG A 3 -15.57 -59.86 -20.36
CA ARG A 3 -15.13 -59.36 -21.71
C ARG A 3 -14.76 -57.85 -21.55
N ARG A 4 -13.88 -57.20 -22.34
CA ARG A 4 -14.10 -56.51 -23.66
C ARG A 4 -15.43 -55.72 -23.75
N ALA A 5 -15.58 -54.50 -24.29
CA ALA A 5 -15.01 -53.88 -25.48
C ALA A 5 -15.43 -52.36 -25.53
N THR A 6 -14.59 -51.43 -26.03
CA THR A 6 -14.66 -50.67 -27.33
C THR A 6 -15.54 -49.41 -27.40
N SER A 7 -14.92 -48.25 -27.73
CA SER A 7 -15.04 -47.43 -28.98
C SER A 7 -16.33 -46.60 -29.10
N SER A 8 -16.38 -45.34 -29.55
CA SER A 8 -15.82 -44.71 -30.77
C SER A 8 -16.12 -43.18 -30.73
N CYS A 9 -15.28 -42.31 -31.30
CA CYS A 9 -15.51 -41.51 -32.53
C CYS A 9 -16.83 -40.69 -32.53
N GLY A 10 -16.93 -39.38 -32.81
CA GLY A 10 -16.08 -38.36 -33.42
C GLY A 10 -16.96 -37.15 -33.82
N LYS A 11 -16.39 -36.19 -34.56
CA LYS A 11 -16.97 -34.94 -35.16
C LYS A 11 -16.95 -33.74 -34.18
N GLY A 12 -16.30 -32.61 -34.43
CA GLY A 12 -15.94 -31.93 -35.68
C GLY A 12 -16.77 -30.64 -35.77
N ILE A 13 -16.17 -29.48 -35.47
CA ILE A 13 -16.80 -28.16 -35.68
C ILE A 13 -15.90 -27.35 -36.64
N PRO A 14 -16.44 -26.82 -37.76
CA PRO A 14 -15.69 -26.12 -38.78
C PRO A 14 -15.43 -24.65 -38.43
N GLY A 15 -14.34 -24.11 -38.98
CA GLY A 15 -13.94 -22.72 -38.85
C GLY A 15 -14.81 -21.73 -39.63
N LEU A 16 -14.69 -20.46 -39.25
CA LEU A 16 -15.04 -19.32 -40.09
C LEU A 16 -13.85 -18.36 -40.18
N GLN A 17 -13.72 -17.83 -41.38
CA GLN A 17 -12.55 -17.20 -41.97
C GLN A 17 -12.37 -15.73 -41.58
N ALA A 18 -11.15 -15.28 -41.79
CA ALA A 18 -10.70 -13.91 -41.84
C ALA A 18 -11.49 -13.05 -42.86
N VAL A 19 -11.65 -11.78 -42.52
CA VAL A 19 -12.02 -10.74 -43.49
C VAL A 19 -10.88 -9.72 -43.51
N GLU A 20 -10.07 -9.79 -44.57
CA GLU A 20 -9.26 -8.67 -45.03
C GLU A 20 -10.09 -7.76 -45.93
N GLY A 21 -9.82 -6.45 -45.88
CA GLY A 21 -10.12 -5.55 -46.99
C GLY A 21 -10.60 -4.16 -46.58
N GLY A 22 -9.80 -3.13 -46.91
CA GLY A 22 -10.34 -1.76 -47.01
C GLY A 22 -9.36 -0.62 -46.72
N ARG A 23 -8.36 -0.42 -47.57
CA ARG A 23 -7.63 0.87 -47.65
C ARG A 23 -8.58 1.97 -48.13
N GLY A 24 -8.65 3.08 -47.40
CA GLY A 24 -9.33 4.31 -47.82
C GLY A 24 -8.53 5.54 -47.40
N ARG A 25 -7.73 6.08 -48.33
CA ARG A 25 -7.02 7.36 -48.24
C ARG A 25 -7.92 8.43 -48.85
N ALA A 26 -8.23 9.54 -48.15
CA ALA A 26 -8.41 10.86 -48.76
C ALA A 26 -8.65 11.99 -47.75
N ARG A 27 -7.77 13.00 -47.83
CA ARG A 27 -8.05 14.46 -47.88
C ARG A 27 -8.94 15.03 -46.77
N GLY A 28 -8.44 15.85 -45.85
CA GLY A 28 -7.83 17.13 -46.15
C GLY A 28 -8.90 18.19 -46.43
N ARG A 29 -9.34 18.92 -45.39
CA ARG A 29 -9.89 20.27 -45.56
C ARG A 29 -9.79 21.08 -44.26
N SER A 30 -8.88 22.03 -44.31
CA SER A 30 -8.83 23.24 -43.51
C SER A 30 -10.17 23.96 -43.47
N ASN A 31 -10.53 24.52 -42.33
CA ASN A 31 -11.27 25.78 -42.31
C ASN A 31 -10.82 26.65 -41.14
N SER A 32 -9.98 27.61 -41.51
CA SER A 32 -9.75 28.87 -40.83
C SER A 32 -11.06 29.65 -40.69
N ARG A 33 -11.34 30.18 -39.49
CA ARG A 33 -12.10 31.43 -39.35
C ARG A 33 -11.62 32.21 -38.12
N THR A 34 -10.82 33.22 -38.44
CA THR A 34 -10.56 34.43 -37.67
C THR A 34 -11.83 35.24 -37.42
N LYS A 35 -11.89 35.94 -36.27
CA LYS A 35 -12.24 37.37 -36.05
C LYS A 35 -12.71 37.55 -34.59
N THR A 36 -11.89 38.10 -33.70
CA THR A 36 -11.57 39.53 -33.42
C THR A 36 -12.57 40.26 -32.52
N HIS A 37 -12.00 40.81 -31.43
CA HIS A 37 -12.33 42.02 -30.67
C HIS A 37 -13.65 42.13 -29.88
N ALA A 38 -13.51 42.31 -28.57
CA ALA A 38 -14.02 43.51 -27.88
C ALA A 38 -13.29 43.71 -26.54
N SER A 39 -12.46 44.75 -26.51
CA SER A 39 -11.98 45.44 -25.32
C SER A 39 -13.05 46.43 -24.85
N VAL A 40 -13.38 46.47 -23.55
CA VAL A 40 -13.90 47.68 -22.91
C VAL A 40 -13.31 47.79 -21.51
N SER A 41 -12.59 48.88 -21.33
CA SER A 41 -12.09 49.46 -20.09
C SER A 41 -13.19 50.20 -19.32
N SER A 42 -13.11 50.23 -17.98
CA SER A 42 -13.31 51.48 -17.22
C SER A 42 -12.93 51.29 -15.73
N SER A 43 -11.93 52.07 -15.30
CA SER A 43 -11.88 52.92 -14.09
C SER A 43 -12.72 52.52 -12.86
N SER A 44 -12.33 52.71 -11.60
CA SER A 44 -11.20 53.33 -10.91
C SER A 44 -11.63 53.35 -9.43
N ARG A 45 -10.72 53.15 -8.47
CA ARG A 45 -10.61 53.93 -7.22
C ARG A 45 -9.58 53.28 -6.29
N SER A 46 -8.41 53.90 -6.28
CA SER A 46 -7.36 53.81 -5.28
C SER A 46 -7.81 54.46 -3.97
N ALA A 47 -7.58 53.78 -2.85
CA ALA A 47 -7.67 54.30 -1.48
C ALA A 47 -6.26 54.34 -0.84
N PRO A 48 -5.97 55.28 0.08
CA PRO A 48 -4.61 55.65 0.48
C PRO A 48 -3.99 54.72 1.54
N PRO A 49 -2.64 54.76 1.73
CA PRO A 49 -1.95 53.91 2.69
C PRO A 49 -2.12 54.45 4.12
N GLY A 50 -2.80 53.70 4.98
CA GLY A 50 -2.89 53.96 6.42
C GLY A 50 -1.64 53.46 7.16
N ALA A 51 -1.17 54.27 8.09
CA ALA A 51 0.05 54.11 8.86
C ALA A 51 0.17 52.78 9.63
N ARG A 52 1.36 52.17 9.58
CA ARG A 52 1.75 51.04 10.43
C ARG A 52 2.09 51.55 11.83
N GLY A 53 1.27 51.21 12.82
CA GLY A 53 1.62 51.31 14.24
C GLY A 53 2.59 50.18 14.65
N PRO A 54 3.39 50.37 15.71
CA PRO A 54 4.41 49.40 16.10
C PRO A 54 3.78 48.14 16.70
N HIS A 55 4.12 46.98 16.15
CA HIS A 55 3.79 45.68 16.72
C HIS A 55 4.48 45.51 18.09
N PRO A 56 3.77 45.08 19.16
CA PRO A 56 4.42 44.72 20.40
C PRO A 56 5.28 43.48 20.18
N SER A 57 6.58 43.62 20.47
CA SER A 57 7.57 42.54 20.48
C SER A 57 7.10 41.40 21.38
N ARG A 58 6.64 40.32 20.77
CA ARG A 58 6.30 39.09 21.47
C ARG A 58 7.61 38.45 21.92
N ARG A 59 7.95 38.62 23.21
CA ARG A 59 9.07 37.95 23.87
C ARG A 59 9.00 36.46 23.56
N GLY A 60 10.06 35.92 22.97
CA GLY A 60 10.17 34.50 22.68
C GLY A 60 10.10 33.70 23.97
N ASN A 61 9.11 32.83 24.11
CA ASN A 61 9.25 31.68 24.99
C ASN A 61 10.38 30.82 24.42
N PRO A 62 11.33 30.34 25.24
CA PRO A 62 12.23 29.30 24.79
C PRO A 62 11.37 28.08 24.48
N MET A 63 11.28 27.71 23.20
CA MET A 63 10.88 26.36 22.83
C MET A 63 11.96 25.44 23.37
N THR A 64 11.70 24.85 24.53
CA THR A 64 12.42 23.66 24.98
C THR A 64 12.19 22.63 23.88
N GLN A 65 13.20 22.41 23.03
CA GLN A 65 13.22 21.25 22.14
C GLN A 65 13.22 20.03 23.05
N ALA A 66 12.05 19.43 23.24
CA ALA A 66 11.99 18.09 23.79
C ALA A 66 12.79 17.20 22.83
N ALA A 67 13.96 16.74 23.27
CA ALA A 67 14.67 15.69 22.58
C ALA A 67 13.69 14.52 22.43
N SER A 68 13.38 14.13 21.19
CA SER A 68 12.49 12.99 20.94
C SER A 68 13.17 11.75 21.50
N SER A 69 12.70 11.24 22.63
CA SER A 69 13.10 9.94 23.16
C SER A 69 12.76 8.87 22.11
N GLN A 70 13.71 7.96 21.86
CA GLN A 70 13.45 6.80 21.01
C GLN A 70 12.25 6.01 21.57
N PRO A 71 11.38 5.45 20.71
CA PRO A 71 10.24 4.68 21.17
C PRO A 71 10.72 3.47 21.97
N SER A 72 10.04 3.20 23.08
CA SER A 72 10.23 2.00 23.88
C SER A 72 9.80 0.74 23.11
N VAL A 73 10.28 -0.42 23.55
CA VAL A 73 9.89 -1.72 22.99
C VAL A 73 8.38 -1.92 23.05
N ASP A 74 7.72 -1.51 24.14
CA ASP A 74 6.28 -1.68 24.30
C ASP A 74 5.47 -0.78 23.36
N GLU A 75 5.88 0.47 23.16
CA GLU A 75 5.28 1.36 22.14
C GLU A 75 5.43 0.78 20.72
N LEU A 76 6.56 0.12 20.43
CA LEU A 76 6.76 -0.58 19.15
C LEU A 76 5.84 -1.80 19.02
N ARG A 77 5.66 -2.59 20.09
CA ARG A 77 4.72 -3.73 20.10
C ARG A 77 3.29 -3.28 19.83
N GLU A 78 2.84 -2.23 20.53
CA GLU A 78 1.52 -1.62 20.32
C GLU A 78 1.35 -1.16 18.86
N LYS A 79 2.35 -0.48 18.32
CA LYS A 79 2.32 0.00 16.93
C LYS A 79 2.22 -1.14 15.91
N VAL A 80 2.98 -2.21 16.08
CA VAL A 80 2.93 -3.39 15.20
C VAL A 80 1.58 -4.11 15.33
N ALA A 81 1.04 -4.23 16.55
CA ALA A 81 -0.27 -4.81 16.78
C ALA A 81 -1.38 -3.99 16.08
N LEU A 82 -1.39 -2.66 16.26
CA LEU A 82 -2.32 -1.76 15.58
C LEU A 82 -2.21 -1.88 14.06
N ALA A 83 -1.01 -1.94 13.50
CA ALA A 83 -0.83 -2.13 12.07
C ALA A 83 -1.44 -3.44 11.56
N CYS A 84 -1.27 -4.56 12.29
CA CYS A 84 -1.92 -5.82 11.97
C CYS A 84 -3.45 -5.69 11.95
N GLN A 85 -4.02 -5.02 12.95
CA GLN A 85 -5.46 -4.80 13.05
C GLN A 85 -5.98 -3.93 11.91
N ILE A 86 -5.26 -2.85 11.54
CA ILE A 86 -5.61 -1.97 10.42
C ILE A 86 -5.61 -2.76 9.11
N LEU A 87 -4.54 -3.51 8.83
CA LEU A 87 -4.46 -4.32 7.61
C LEU A 87 -5.62 -5.33 7.53
N ALA A 88 -5.98 -5.96 8.65
CA ALA A 88 -7.09 -6.89 8.72
C ALA A 88 -8.44 -6.20 8.52
N GLN A 89 -8.66 -5.03 9.12
CA GLN A 89 -9.87 -4.22 8.96
C GLN A 89 -10.08 -3.79 7.51
N HIS A 90 -8.99 -3.53 6.77
CA HIS A 90 -9.03 -3.19 5.36
C HIS A 90 -9.00 -4.42 4.43
N GLY A 91 -8.98 -5.64 4.97
CA GLY A 91 -9.08 -6.87 4.19
C GLY A 91 -7.80 -7.31 3.49
N LEU A 92 -6.64 -6.72 3.82
CA LEU A 92 -5.34 -7.07 3.24
C LEU A 92 -4.78 -8.37 3.81
N VAL A 93 -5.27 -8.80 4.98
CA VAL A 93 -4.89 -10.05 5.63
C VAL A 93 -6.14 -10.79 6.12
N LYS A 94 -6.08 -12.12 6.13
CA LYS A 94 -7.17 -12.98 6.61
C LYS A 94 -6.64 -14.00 7.61
N GLY A 95 -7.31 -14.10 8.75
CA GLY A 95 -6.89 -14.98 9.84
C GLY A 95 -5.46 -14.68 10.28
N SER A 96 -4.65 -15.73 10.37
CA SER A 96 -3.26 -15.69 10.86
C SER A 96 -2.21 -15.41 9.79
N THR A 97 -2.63 -15.16 8.54
CA THR A 97 -1.73 -14.99 7.40
C THR A 97 -1.32 -13.53 7.25
N GLY A 98 -0.04 -13.28 6.96
CA GLY A 98 0.55 -11.94 6.92
C GLY A 98 1.30 -11.60 8.21
N HIS A 99 2.26 -10.68 8.08
CA HIS A 99 3.24 -10.37 9.11
C HIS A 99 3.59 -8.88 9.06
N VAL A 100 3.71 -8.24 10.21
CA VAL A 100 4.21 -6.87 10.34
C VAL A 100 5.39 -6.89 11.27
N SER A 101 6.43 -6.12 10.92
CA SER A 101 7.61 -5.94 11.76
C SER A 101 8.08 -4.49 11.78
N THR A 102 8.81 -4.13 12.83
CA THR A 102 9.54 -2.87 12.94
C THR A 102 10.94 -3.11 13.51
N ARG A 103 11.92 -2.31 13.08
CA ARG A 103 13.25 -2.29 13.69
C ARG A 103 13.18 -1.70 15.09
N GLU A 104 13.94 -2.26 16.02
CA GLU A 104 14.18 -1.65 17.32
C GLU A 104 15.38 -0.67 17.23
N PRO A 105 15.16 0.64 17.46
CA PRO A 105 16.21 1.64 17.31
C PRO A 105 17.45 1.38 18.16
N GLY A 106 18.63 1.51 17.56
CA GLY A 106 19.91 1.36 18.25
C GLY A 106 20.32 -0.09 18.55
N THR A 107 19.64 -1.08 17.95
CA THR A 107 19.94 -2.51 18.11
C THR A 107 19.88 -3.24 16.76
N ASP A 108 20.39 -4.48 16.74
CA ASP A 108 20.22 -5.43 15.62
C ASP A 108 19.00 -6.35 15.83
N ASN A 109 17.95 -5.83 16.46
CA ASN A 109 16.72 -6.56 16.71
C ASN A 109 15.54 -5.96 15.94
N ILE A 110 14.56 -6.80 15.67
CA ILE A 110 13.26 -6.41 15.15
C ILE A 110 12.15 -6.95 16.04
N LEU A 111 11.04 -6.23 16.03
CA LEU A 111 9.79 -6.59 16.65
C LEU A 111 8.88 -7.08 15.54
N VAL A 112 8.39 -8.31 15.61
CA VAL A 112 7.60 -8.92 14.54
C VAL A 112 6.37 -9.61 15.13
N ARG A 113 5.23 -9.51 14.42
CA ARG A 113 4.06 -10.30 14.77
C ARG A 113 4.38 -11.78 14.62
N GLY A 114 4.38 -12.51 15.74
CA GLY A 114 4.58 -13.96 15.80
C GLY A 114 3.26 -14.74 15.72
N ARG A 115 3.28 -16.02 16.08
CA ARG A 115 2.10 -16.87 16.16
C ARG A 115 1.89 -17.41 17.58
N PRO A 116 0.99 -16.82 18.38
CA PRO A 116 0.65 -17.38 19.68
C PRO A 116 -0.05 -18.74 19.53
N GLN A 117 -0.08 -19.55 20.59
CA GLN A 117 -0.74 -20.87 20.57
C GLN A 117 -2.25 -20.76 20.29
N SER A 118 -2.90 -19.75 20.88
CA SER A 118 -4.31 -19.41 20.69
C SER A 118 -4.48 -18.27 19.67
N ASP A 119 -3.88 -18.41 18.49
CA ASP A 119 -3.91 -17.37 17.46
C ASP A 119 -5.32 -17.14 16.88
N ARG A 120 -5.86 -15.95 17.17
CA ARG A 120 -7.17 -15.49 16.68
C ARG A 120 -7.07 -14.75 15.35
N GLY A 121 -5.85 -14.58 14.81
CA GLY A 121 -5.57 -13.86 13.58
C GLY A 121 -5.20 -12.38 13.81
N LEU A 122 -4.70 -11.74 12.74
CA LEU A 122 -4.11 -10.40 12.80
C LEU A 122 -5.10 -9.30 13.24
N ARG A 123 -6.41 -9.52 13.03
CA ARG A 123 -7.47 -8.62 13.52
C ARG A 123 -7.48 -8.48 15.04
N PHE A 124 -6.97 -9.48 15.76
CA PHE A 124 -6.92 -9.52 17.22
C PHE A 124 -5.45 -9.57 17.70
N ALA A 125 -4.53 -9.03 16.90
CA ALA A 125 -3.13 -8.93 17.32
C ALA A 125 -3.03 -8.04 18.56
N GLU A 126 -2.34 -8.54 19.58
CA GLU A 126 -2.05 -7.84 20.83
C GLU A 126 -0.54 -7.60 20.96
N PRO A 127 -0.09 -6.63 21.77
CA PRO A 127 1.33 -6.40 22.01
C PRO A 127 2.08 -7.67 22.46
N THR A 128 1.40 -8.54 23.23
CA THR A 128 1.90 -9.85 23.70
C THR A 128 2.17 -10.83 22.57
N SER A 129 1.55 -10.65 21.39
CA SER A 129 1.79 -11.47 20.20
C SER A 129 2.97 -10.99 19.35
N ILE A 130 3.63 -9.90 19.75
CA ILE A 130 4.78 -9.31 19.06
C ILE A 130 6.07 -9.77 19.74
N MET A 131 6.78 -10.66 19.05
CA MET A 131 8.04 -11.23 19.52
C MET A 131 9.22 -10.36 19.09
N ARG A 132 10.30 -10.41 19.87
CA ARG A 132 11.58 -9.80 19.53
C ARG A 132 12.48 -10.87 18.91
N VAL A 133 13.10 -10.56 17.78
CA VAL A 133 14.05 -11.45 17.11
C VAL A 133 15.27 -10.68 16.63
N ASP A 134 16.40 -11.35 16.52
CA ASP A 134 17.60 -10.82 15.87
C ASP A 134 17.48 -10.88 14.32
N LEU A 135 18.51 -10.39 13.62
CA LEU A 135 18.57 -10.39 12.15
C LEU A 135 18.89 -11.76 11.54
N GLU A 136 19.18 -12.77 12.38
CA GLU A 136 19.26 -14.18 12.03
C GLU A 136 17.89 -14.87 12.18
N GLY A 137 16.88 -14.13 12.63
CA GLY A 137 15.51 -14.59 12.84
C GLY A 137 15.33 -15.43 14.09
N GLN A 138 16.28 -15.39 15.04
CA GLN A 138 16.18 -16.12 16.30
C GLN A 138 15.48 -15.26 17.37
N PRO A 139 14.60 -15.87 18.19
CA PRO A 139 14.10 -15.29 19.43
C PRO A 139 15.15 -14.58 20.30
N VAL A 140 14.85 -13.36 20.74
CA VAL A 140 15.64 -12.63 21.74
C VAL A 140 14.85 -12.51 23.04
N GLY A 141 15.27 -13.26 24.05
CA GLY A 141 14.60 -13.31 25.36
C GLY A 141 13.38 -14.24 25.36
N ASP A 142 12.54 -14.09 26.40
CA ASP A 142 11.30 -14.85 26.51
C ASP A 142 10.23 -14.27 25.57
N ASN A 143 9.62 -15.15 24.77
CA ASN A 143 8.56 -14.81 23.84
C ASN A 143 7.16 -15.24 24.34
N GLY A 144 7.03 -15.68 25.58
CA GLY A 144 5.72 -15.98 26.18
C GLY A 144 4.93 -17.07 25.43
N GLY A 145 5.62 -18.03 24.83
CA GLY A 145 5.00 -19.09 24.02
C GLY A 145 4.56 -18.66 22.61
N VAL A 146 4.97 -17.48 22.14
CA VAL A 146 4.75 -17.01 20.76
C VAL A 146 5.79 -17.61 19.82
N ASN A 147 5.33 -18.29 18.77
CA ASN A 147 6.19 -18.92 17.78
C ASN A 147 6.61 -17.93 16.68
N ARG A 148 7.79 -18.17 16.13
CA ARG A 148 8.29 -17.47 14.94
C ARG A 148 7.41 -17.74 13.72
N VAL A 149 7.21 -16.72 12.89
CA VAL A 149 6.58 -16.86 11.56
C VAL A 149 7.54 -17.54 10.59
N SER A 150 7.02 -18.43 9.73
CA SER A 150 7.85 -19.24 8.82
C SER A 150 8.64 -18.40 7.80
N GLU A 151 8.10 -17.27 7.37
CA GLU A 151 8.70 -16.37 6.38
C GLU A 151 9.46 -15.20 7.01
N ILE A 152 10.09 -15.41 8.17
CA ILE A 152 10.84 -14.36 8.88
C ILE A 152 11.92 -13.72 8.00
N TYR A 153 12.48 -14.48 7.06
CA TYR A 153 13.57 -14.05 6.19
C TYR A 153 13.16 -12.96 5.20
N LEU A 154 11.86 -12.86 4.84
CA LEU A 154 11.34 -11.70 4.11
C LEU A 154 11.58 -10.38 4.87
N HIS A 155 11.62 -10.45 6.20
CA HIS A 155 11.85 -9.29 7.06
C HIS A 155 13.33 -9.13 7.35
N THR A 156 13.96 -10.13 7.96
CA THR A 156 15.32 -10.01 8.48
C THR A 156 16.33 -9.77 7.37
N ASP A 157 16.22 -10.44 6.22
CA ASP A 157 17.13 -10.21 5.10
C ASP A 157 16.94 -8.83 4.50
N LEU A 158 15.71 -8.33 4.42
CA LEU A 158 15.46 -6.97 3.96
C LEU A 158 16.01 -5.93 4.92
N TYR A 159 15.92 -6.13 6.24
CA TYR A 159 16.52 -5.23 7.23
C TYR A 159 18.05 -5.23 7.17
N LYS A 160 18.69 -6.38 6.90
CA LYS A 160 20.14 -6.47 6.66
C LYS A 160 20.53 -5.76 5.38
N TYR A 161 19.74 -5.95 4.32
CA TYR A 161 20.02 -5.43 2.99
C TYR A 161 19.76 -3.92 2.86
N ARG A 162 18.77 -3.38 3.59
CA ARG A 162 18.35 -1.98 3.54
C ARG A 162 18.32 -1.35 4.93
N PRO A 163 19.42 -0.73 5.40
CA PRO A 163 19.49 -0.07 6.71
C PRO A 163 18.51 1.10 6.89
N ASP A 164 18.04 1.71 5.80
CA ASP A 164 17.06 2.80 5.84
C ASP A 164 15.62 2.31 6.13
N VAL A 165 15.38 0.99 6.06
CA VAL A 165 14.10 0.37 6.35
C VAL A 165 13.97 0.12 7.86
N ASN A 166 12.85 0.58 8.41
CA ASN A 166 12.48 0.38 9.81
C ASN A 166 11.15 -0.34 9.98
N ALA A 167 10.40 -0.59 8.91
CA ALA A 167 9.17 -1.37 8.96
C ALA A 167 9.02 -2.21 7.70
N VAL A 168 8.56 -3.45 7.88
CA VAL A 168 8.27 -4.39 6.79
C VAL A 168 6.93 -5.05 7.03
N ILE A 169 6.07 -5.04 6.01
CA ILE A 169 4.76 -5.68 5.98
C ILE A 169 4.76 -6.74 4.90
N HIS A 170 4.31 -7.94 5.23
CA HIS A 170 3.90 -8.96 4.28
C HIS A 170 2.39 -9.20 4.42
N ALA A 171 1.64 -9.11 3.32
CA ALA A 171 0.18 -9.19 3.31
C ALA A 171 -0.36 -9.82 2.01
N HIS A 172 -1.67 -10.10 1.98
CA HIS A 172 -2.35 -10.82 0.89
C HIS A 172 -3.53 -10.02 0.27
N PRO A 173 -3.30 -8.80 -0.23
CA PRO A 173 -4.32 -7.93 -0.82
C PRO A 173 -5.00 -8.57 -2.06
N PRO A 174 -6.34 -8.75 -2.06
CA PRO A 174 -7.04 -9.42 -3.16
C PRO A 174 -6.92 -8.75 -4.54
N GLY A 175 -6.96 -7.42 -4.61
CA GLY A 175 -6.80 -6.69 -5.86
C GLY A 175 -5.43 -6.96 -6.50
N VAL A 176 -4.36 -6.92 -5.70
CA VAL A 176 -3.01 -7.23 -6.18
C VAL A 176 -2.88 -8.69 -6.63
N LEU A 177 -3.45 -9.64 -5.87
CA LEU A 177 -3.46 -11.05 -6.27
C LEU A 177 -4.12 -11.23 -7.65
N LEU A 178 -5.29 -10.62 -7.84
CA LEU A 178 -6.01 -10.69 -9.12
C LEU A 178 -5.21 -10.06 -10.26
N CYS A 179 -4.65 -8.87 -10.05
CA CYS A 179 -3.84 -8.21 -11.06
C CYS A 179 -2.60 -9.02 -11.45
N THR A 180 -1.85 -9.54 -10.48
CA THR A 180 -0.62 -10.29 -10.75
C THR A 180 -0.90 -11.62 -11.45
N MET A 181 -1.94 -12.36 -11.04
CA MET A 181 -2.30 -13.64 -11.68
C MET A 181 -2.81 -13.44 -13.11
N ASN A 182 -3.52 -12.34 -13.40
CA ASN A 182 -4.09 -12.06 -14.71
C ASN A 182 -3.23 -11.12 -15.57
N ARG A 183 -2.03 -10.74 -15.11
CA ARG A 183 -1.11 -9.82 -15.79
C ARG A 183 -1.77 -8.47 -16.13
N VAL A 184 -2.59 -7.96 -15.23
CA VAL A 184 -3.20 -6.62 -15.34
C VAL A 184 -2.22 -5.60 -14.80
N GLU A 185 -1.84 -4.64 -15.64
CA GLU A 185 -0.96 -3.54 -15.29
C GLU A 185 -1.63 -2.54 -14.32
N LEU A 186 -0.85 -2.02 -13.38
CA LEU A 186 -1.30 -0.98 -12.45
C LEU A 186 -1.13 0.41 -13.07
N ARG A 187 -2.17 0.88 -13.75
CA ARG A 187 -2.13 2.12 -14.54
C ARG A 187 -2.68 3.33 -13.80
N PRO A 188 -2.23 4.55 -14.13
CA PRO A 188 -2.70 5.80 -13.53
C PRO A 188 -4.06 6.21 -14.13
N ILE A 189 -5.12 5.48 -13.78
CA ILE A 189 -6.50 5.71 -14.29
C ILE A 189 -7.34 6.57 -13.33
N PHE A 190 -6.79 6.94 -12.17
CA PHE A 190 -7.37 7.89 -11.21
C PHE A 190 -6.24 8.62 -10.47
N SER A 191 -6.54 9.80 -9.91
CA SER A 191 -5.51 10.65 -9.27
C SER A 191 -5.96 11.27 -7.96
N GLY A 192 -6.75 12.35 -8.00
CA GLY A 192 -6.98 13.23 -6.84
C GLY A 192 -7.62 12.57 -5.61
N TYR A 193 -8.28 11.44 -5.79
CA TYR A 193 -8.86 10.63 -4.72
C TYR A 193 -7.80 9.98 -3.81
N GLU A 194 -6.66 9.58 -4.38
CA GLU A 194 -5.62 8.84 -3.65
C GLU A 194 -4.22 9.11 -4.23
N PRO A 195 -3.50 10.10 -3.68
CA PRO A 195 -2.17 10.45 -4.17
C PRO A 195 -1.14 9.32 -4.07
N GLY A 196 -1.27 8.41 -3.10
CA GLY A 196 -0.36 7.27 -2.93
C GLY A 196 -0.42 6.29 -4.11
N ALA A 197 -1.62 5.89 -4.52
CA ALA A 197 -1.85 5.04 -5.68
C ALA A 197 -1.31 5.68 -6.96
N MET A 198 -1.54 6.98 -7.12
CA MET A 198 -1.02 7.74 -8.27
C MET A 198 0.51 7.72 -8.34
N ARG A 199 1.19 7.88 -7.20
CA ARG A 199 2.64 7.81 -7.13
C ARG A 199 3.15 6.42 -7.53
N ILE A 200 2.54 5.37 -6.97
CA ILE A 200 2.90 3.97 -7.26
C ILE A 200 2.81 3.70 -8.76
N ALA A 201 1.70 4.08 -9.40
CA ALA A 201 1.48 3.88 -10.83
C ALA A 201 2.47 4.67 -11.70
N LEU A 202 2.68 5.97 -11.41
CA LEU A 202 3.55 6.82 -12.24
C LEU A 202 5.04 6.47 -12.16
N ASN A 203 5.48 5.96 -11.02
CA ASN A 203 6.89 5.67 -10.77
C ASN A 203 7.20 4.17 -10.90
N ASN A 204 6.20 3.34 -11.23
CA ASN A 204 6.33 1.88 -11.27
C ASN A 204 6.95 1.33 -9.97
N GLU A 205 6.44 1.77 -8.81
CA GLU A 205 7.08 1.50 -7.51
C GLU A 205 6.94 0.05 -7.03
N ALA A 206 6.10 -0.76 -7.68
CA ALA A 206 5.70 -2.10 -7.25
C ALA A 206 5.93 -3.14 -8.37
N PRO A 207 7.18 -3.57 -8.63
CA PRO A 207 7.45 -4.63 -9.59
C PRO A 207 6.88 -5.98 -9.13
N VAL A 208 6.72 -6.91 -10.07
CA VAL A 208 6.22 -8.26 -9.82
C VAL A 208 7.39 -9.24 -9.65
N TYR A 209 7.45 -9.90 -8.49
CA TYR A 209 8.21 -11.13 -8.28
C TYR A 209 7.39 -12.31 -8.84
N ASP A 210 7.91 -12.94 -9.90
CA ASP A 210 7.15 -13.90 -10.73
C ASP A 210 7.04 -15.32 -10.13
N ARG A 211 6.88 -15.42 -8.80
CA ARG A 211 6.76 -16.68 -8.07
C ARG A 211 5.60 -16.60 -7.07
N SER A 212 4.94 -17.74 -6.90
CA SER A 212 3.78 -17.91 -6.01
C SER A 212 4.09 -18.72 -4.75
N ILE A 213 5.38 -18.88 -4.42
CA ILE A 213 5.84 -19.67 -3.28
C ILE A 213 6.04 -18.80 -2.04
N THR A 214 5.97 -19.43 -0.87
CA THR A 214 6.47 -18.88 0.39
C THR A 214 8.00 -18.93 0.43
N LEU A 215 8.64 -18.00 1.14
CA LEU A 215 10.11 -17.91 1.23
C LEU A 215 10.56 -18.20 2.67
N HIS A 216 11.28 -19.30 2.87
CA HIS A 216 11.63 -19.85 4.18
C HIS A 216 13.13 -19.85 4.48
N THR A 217 13.95 -19.43 3.52
CA THR A 217 15.42 -19.43 3.63
C THR A 217 16.01 -18.17 3.01
N PRO A 218 17.22 -17.74 3.41
CA PRO A 218 17.93 -16.63 2.78
C PRO A 218 18.20 -16.83 1.27
N GLU A 219 18.40 -18.07 0.83
CA GLU A 219 18.61 -18.38 -0.59
C GLU A 219 17.35 -18.12 -1.42
N GLU A 220 16.17 -18.38 -0.84
CA GLU A 220 14.88 -18.12 -1.48
C GLU A 220 14.53 -16.63 -1.54
N THR A 221 15.00 -15.84 -0.58
CA THR A 221 14.76 -14.38 -0.53
C THR A 221 15.71 -13.58 -1.42
N ALA A 222 16.89 -14.11 -1.79
CA ALA A 222 17.88 -13.37 -2.57
C ALA A 222 17.33 -12.73 -3.87
N PRO A 223 16.60 -13.44 -4.76
CA PRO A 223 16.05 -12.81 -5.96
C PRO A 223 14.97 -11.75 -5.66
N PHE A 224 14.29 -11.89 -4.53
CA PHE A 224 13.32 -10.92 -4.05
C PHE A 224 14.01 -9.64 -3.54
N LEU A 225 15.17 -9.76 -2.89
CA LEU A 225 15.95 -8.61 -2.39
C LEU A 225 16.49 -7.75 -3.54
N ASP A 226 16.86 -8.36 -4.67
CA ASP A 226 17.28 -7.61 -5.86
C ASP A 226 16.19 -6.64 -6.34
N LEU A 227 14.91 -7.05 -6.29
CA LEU A 227 13.78 -6.17 -6.59
C LEU A 227 13.64 -5.08 -5.51
N MET A 228 13.77 -5.42 -4.23
CA MET A 228 13.68 -4.46 -3.13
C MET A 228 14.89 -3.51 -3.02
N ALA A 229 15.97 -3.72 -3.78
CA ALA A 229 17.13 -2.83 -3.82
C ALA A 229 16.74 -1.40 -4.23
N HIS A 230 15.80 -1.28 -5.15
CA HIS A 230 15.38 -0.01 -5.73
C HIS A 230 13.91 0.32 -5.49
N HIS A 231 13.17 -0.59 -4.86
CA HIS A 231 11.74 -0.48 -4.62
C HIS A 231 11.42 -0.57 -3.13
N ASN A 232 10.35 0.11 -2.71
CA ASN A 232 9.84 0.00 -1.34
C ASN A 232 8.68 -0.98 -1.24
N MET A 233 8.30 -1.64 -2.34
CA MET A 233 7.28 -2.67 -2.34
C MET A 233 7.46 -3.60 -3.53
N VAL A 234 7.06 -4.85 -3.37
CA VAL A 234 7.07 -5.88 -4.42
C VAL A 234 5.76 -6.63 -4.35
N MET A 235 5.16 -6.90 -5.51
CA MET A 235 4.01 -7.79 -5.65
C MET A 235 4.50 -9.20 -5.96
N MET A 236 4.07 -10.19 -5.21
CA MET A 236 4.45 -11.60 -5.43
C MET A 236 3.30 -12.31 -6.14
N ARG A 237 3.53 -12.79 -7.37
CA ARG A 237 2.47 -13.32 -8.23
C ARG A 237 1.73 -14.48 -7.57
N GLY A 238 0.44 -14.31 -7.31
CA GLY A 238 -0.40 -15.35 -6.70
C GLY A 238 -0.13 -15.60 -5.21
N HIS A 239 0.72 -14.79 -4.58
CA HIS A 239 1.08 -14.93 -3.17
C HIS A 239 0.65 -13.69 -2.36
N GLY A 240 1.14 -12.49 -2.68
CA GLY A 240 0.86 -11.32 -1.85
C GLY A 240 1.70 -10.11 -2.18
N ILE A 241 2.02 -9.32 -1.15
CA ILE A 241 2.91 -8.16 -1.23
C ILE A 241 3.96 -8.22 -0.12
N VAL A 242 5.10 -7.59 -0.37
CA VAL A 242 5.99 -7.13 0.69
C VAL A 242 6.18 -5.62 0.54
N VAL A 243 6.06 -4.88 1.63
CA VAL A 243 6.11 -3.41 1.64
C VAL A 243 7.05 -2.95 2.75
N ALA A 244 8.01 -2.11 2.39
CA ALA A 244 8.98 -1.49 3.28
C ALA A 244 8.60 -0.03 3.58
N GLY A 245 8.99 0.43 4.76
CA GLY A 245 8.87 1.83 5.19
C GLY A 245 9.96 2.22 6.18
N ARG A 246 10.20 3.53 6.28
CA ARG A 246 10.98 4.17 7.35
C ARG A 246 10.21 4.23 8.67
N THR A 247 8.90 4.03 8.60
CA THR A 247 7.99 3.90 9.73
C THR A 247 6.90 2.88 9.40
N VAL A 248 6.25 2.33 10.44
CA VAL A 248 5.13 1.38 10.28
C VAL A 248 3.96 2.05 9.55
N GLU A 249 3.69 3.30 9.88
CA GLU A 249 2.62 4.12 9.32
C GLU A 249 2.80 4.31 7.80
N GLN A 250 4.04 4.58 7.37
CA GLN A 250 4.38 4.70 5.95
C GLN A 250 4.18 3.35 5.23
N ALA A 251 4.64 2.24 5.82
CA ALA A 251 4.47 0.92 5.23
C ALA A 251 2.98 0.55 5.09
N VAL A 252 2.17 0.81 6.12
CA VAL A 252 0.71 0.58 6.09
C VAL A 252 0.06 1.44 5.02
N SER A 253 0.38 2.74 4.97
CA SER A 253 -0.17 3.66 3.96
C SER A 253 0.14 3.20 2.53
N ARG A 254 1.35 2.68 2.28
CA ARG A 254 1.75 2.12 0.98
C ARG A 254 0.99 0.85 0.63
N ALA A 255 0.83 -0.07 1.60
CA ALA A 255 0.09 -1.31 1.39
C ALA A 255 -1.38 -1.05 1.04
N LEU A 256 -2.05 -0.14 1.76
CA LEU A 256 -3.42 0.27 1.46
C LEU A 256 -3.56 0.91 0.08
N ALA A 257 -2.62 1.79 -0.28
CA ALA A 257 -2.62 2.46 -1.57
C ALA A 257 -2.39 1.50 -2.75
N LEU A 258 -1.50 0.53 -2.57
CA LEU A 258 -1.25 -0.51 -3.57
C LEU A 258 -2.49 -1.38 -3.79
N GLU A 259 -3.18 -1.79 -2.72
CA GLU A 259 -4.42 -2.57 -2.86
C GLU A 259 -5.52 -1.76 -3.55
N ASN A 260 -5.73 -0.49 -3.20
CA ASN A 260 -6.78 0.28 -3.85
C ASN A 260 -6.46 0.56 -5.34
N LEU A 261 -5.19 0.83 -5.67
CA LEU A 261 -4.72 0.91 -7.06
C LEU A 261 -5.02 -0.36 -7.85
N ALA A 262 -4.67 -1.52 -7.29
CA ALA A 262 -4.88 -2.80 -7.93
C ALA A 262 -6.37 -3.14 -8.06
N ARG A 263 -7.16 -2.92 -7.00
CA ARG A 263 -8.60 -3.15 -7.01
C ARG A 263 -9.32 -2.33 -8.09
N ILE A 264 -8.99 -1.05 -8.23
CA ILE A 264 -9.60 -0.19 -9.24
C ILE A 264 -9.14 -0.59 -10.65
N ASN A 265 -7.85 -0.90 -10.86
CA ASN A 265 -7.35 -1.39 -12.14
C ASN A 265 -8.00 -2.73 -12.55
N TRP A 266 -8.21 -3.64 -11.59
CA TRP A 266 -8.93 -4.88 -11.81
C TRP A 266 -10.39 -4.66 -12.22
N LEU A 267 -11.12 -3.79 -11.50
CA LEU A 267 -12.49 -3.44 -11.86
C LEU A 267 -12.58 -2.77 -13.23
N ALA A 268 -11.65 -1.87 -13.56
CA ALA A 268 -11.57 -1.26 -14.87
C ALA A 268 -11.31 -2.31 -15.96
N HIS A 269 -10.41 -3.27 -15.72
CA HIS A 269 -10.14 -4.37 -16.64
C HIS A 269 -11.40 -5.20 -16.93
N LEU A 270 -12.17 -5.57 -15.88
CA LEU A 270 -13.45 -6.27 -16.05
C LEU A 270 -14.51 -5.44 -16.79
N GLY A 271 -14.46 -4.11 -16.66
CA GLY A 271 -15.34 -3.18 -17.36
C GLY A 271 -14.96 -2.90 -18.82
N GLY A 272 -13.98 -3.59 -19.40
CA GLY A 272 -13.49 -3.36 -20.77
C GLY A 272 -12.35 -2.34 -20.88
N GLY A 273 -11.81 -1.89 -19.75
CA GLY A 273 -10.70 -0.96 -19.65
C GLY A 273 -11.11 0.46 -19.27
N ALA A 274 -10.15 1.22 -18.77
CA ALA A 274 -10.23 2.67 -18.57
C ALA A 274 -9.03 3.35 -19.23
N PRO A 275 -9.19 4.57 -19.77
CA PRO A 275 -8.05 5.36 -20.22
C PRO A 275 -7.21 5.79 -19.02
N ASP A 276 -5.92 5.97 -19.25
CA ASP A 276 -5.07 6.74 -18.35
C ASP A 276 -5.61 8.17 -18.19
N ILE A 277 -5.33 8.80 -17.05
CA ILE A 277 -5.50 10.24 -16.94
C ILE A 277 -4.59 10.99 -17.94
N SER A 278 -4.93 12.24 -18.26
CA SER A 278 -4.20 13.04 -19.25
C SER A 278 -2.73 13.28 -18.84
N ASP A 279 -1.85 13.46 -19.82
CA ASP A 279 -0.44 13.83 -19.55
C ASP A 279 -0.32 15.17 -18.83
N GLU A 280 -1.26 16.09 -19.06
CA GLU A 280 -1.39 17.35 -18.33
C GLU A 280 -1.65 17.10 -16.83
N ASP A 281 -2.60 16.23 -16.49
CA ASP A 281 -2.89 15.85 -15.10
C ASP A 281 -1.71 15.12 -14.44
N LYS A 282 -1.02 14.24 -15.18
CA LYS A 282 0.19 13.56 -14.71
C LYS A 282 1.29 14.58 -14.41
N ALA A 283 1.51 15.55 -15.29
CA ALA A 283 2.49 16.61 -15.11
C ALA A 283 2.16 17.53 -13.93
N GLU A 284 0.88 17.92 -13.80
CA GLU A 284 0.41 18.75 -12.70
C GLU A 284 0.52 18.02 -11.35
N TRP A 285 0.18 16.73 -11.30
CA TRP A 285 0.39 15.90 -10.12
C TRP A 285 1.87 15.87 -9.72
N ARG A 286 2.78 15.60 -10.67
CA ARG A 286 4.24 15.60 -10.41
C ARG A 286 4.70 16.96 -9.87
N ARG A 287 4.27 18.06 -10.47
CA ARG A 287 4.61 19.42 -10.01
C ARG A 287 4.13 19.67 -8.58
N ARG A 288 2.90 19.28 -8.24
CA ARG A 288 2.33 19.43 -6.88
C ARG A 288 2.97 18.51 -5.85
N SER A 289 3.36 17.31 -6.24
CA SER A 289 3.98 16.31 -5.35
C SER A 289 5.39 16.69 -4.88
N ARG A 290 6.13 17.48 -5.69
CA ARG A 290 7.47 18.00 -5.36
C ARG A 290 7.45 19.07 -4.26
N ASN A 291 6.28 19.56 -3.85
CA ASN A 291 6.19 20.53 -2.77
C ASN A 291 6.45 19.83 -1.42
N PRO A 292 7.49 20.22 -0.63
CA PRO A 292 7.85 19.56 0.62
C PRO A 292 6.70 19.46 1.62
N SER A 293 5.80 20.45 1.65
CA SER A 293 4.58 20.44 2.49
C SER A 293 3.58 19.32 2.18
N ARG A 294 3.77 18.62 1.06
CA ARG A 294 2.95 17.50 0.58
C ARG A 294 3.75 16.21 0.39
N ALA A 295 5.07 16.29 0.23
CA ALA A 295 5.94 15.14 -0.02
C ALA A 295 6.00 14.16 1.16
N ASP A 296 5.89 14.66 2.40
CA ASP A 296 6.06 13.87 3.64
C ASP A 296 4.74 13.38 4.27
N ARG A 297 3.66 13.26 3.49
CA ARG A 297 2.35 12.81 4.03
C ARG A 297 2.16 11.31 4.06
N GLU A 298 3.16 10.51 3.69
CA GLU A 298 3.04 9.05 3.83
C GLU A 298 2.89 8.69 5.31
N GLY A 299 1.74 8.11 5.68
CA GLY A 299 1.38 7.87 7.08
C GLY A 299 0.50 8.95 7.73
N GLY A 300 0.20 10.06 7.04
CA GLY A 300 -0.64 11.15 7.57
C GLY A 300 -2.11 10.79 7.84
N GLY A 301 -2.54 9.60 7.40
CA GLY A 301 -3.85 9.03 7.72
C GLY A 301 -3.87 8.10 8.95
N TRP A 302 -2.72 7.84 9.57
CA TRP A 302 -2.58 6.87 10.65
C TRP A 302 -3.53 7.11 11.82
N THR A 303 -3.61 8.35 12.31
CA THR A 303 -4.51 8.72 13.41
C THR A 303 -5.98 8.44 13.07
N GLY A 304 -6.38 8.68 11.82
CA GLY A 304 -7.71 8.34 11.33
C GLY A 304 -7.95 6.82 11.26
N LEU A 305 -6.94 6.05 10.81
CA LEU A 305 -7.03 4.58 10.77
C LEU A 305 -7.17 3.98 12.18
N VAL A 306 -6.41 4.49 13.15
CA VAL A 306 -6.51 4.08 14.56
C VAL A 306 -7.88 4.46 15.13
N ALA A 307 -8.35 5.69 14.92
CA ALA A 307 -9.66 6.13 15.39
C ALA A 307 -10.80 5.27 14.81
N ILE A 308 -10.71 4.83 13.56
CA ILE A 308 -11.69 3.92 12.93
C ILE A 308 -11.71 2.56 13.66
N LEU A 309 -10.55 2.01 14.02
CA LEU A 309 -10.47 0.77 14.79
C LEU A 309 -11.11 0.92 16.17
N GLU A 310 -10.75 1.98 16.89
CA GLU A 310 -11.27 2.25 18.23
C GLU A 310 -12.79 2.45 18.22
N HIS A 311 -13.33 3.21 17.26
CA HIS A 311 -14.77 3.38 17.11
C HIS A 311 -15.50 2.08 16.70
N GLY A 312 -14.85 1.24 15.88
CA GLY A 312 -15.39 -0.06 15.50
C GLY A 312 -15.49 -1.02 16.69
N ALA A 313 -14.51 -0.99 17.60
CA ALA A 313 -14.50 -1.77 18.84
C ALA A 313 -15.63 -1.32 19.79
N LEU A 314 -15.80 -0.01 19.99
CA LEU A 314 -16.86 0.56 20.85
C LEU A 314 -18.28 0.15 20.41
N ARG A 315 -18.52 -0.05 19.11
CA ARG A 315 -19.83 -0.54 18.63
C ARG A 315 -20.05 -2.03 18.89
N ALA A 316 -19.01 -2.86 18.85
CA ALA A 316 -19.14 -4.27 19.17
C ALA A 316 -19.53 -4.48 20.65
N ASP A 317 -18.93 -3.72 21.56
CA ASP A 317 -19.21 -3.79 23.00
C ASP A 317 -20.63 -3.29 23.34
N SER A 318 -21.14 -2.28 22.61
CA SER A 318 -22.51 -1.77 22.79
C SER A 318 -23.60 -2.74 22.36
N ILE A 319 -23.30 -3.68 21.46
CA ILE A 319 -24.24 -4.72 21.02
C ILE A 319 -24.26 -5.87 22.04
N SER A 320 -23.12 -6.19 22.66
CA SER A 320 -23.04 -7.23 23.70
C SER A 320 -23.75 -6.86 25.01
N LEU A 321 -23.91 -5.57 25.32
CA LEU A 321 -24.71 -5.10 26.48
C LEU A 321 -26.23 -5.14 26.26
N GLY A 322 -26.69 -5.43 25.04
CA GLY A 322 -28.13 -5.47 24.68
C GLY A 322 -28.75 -6.88 24.63
N ALA A 323 -27.99 -7.94 24.91
CA ALA A 323 -28.43 -9.33 24.76
C ALA A 323 -28.83 -10.02 26.08
N ASN A 324 -29.21 -9.27 27.11
CA ASN A 324 -29.96 -9.80 28.25
C ASN A 324 -31.46 -9.52 28.04
N PHE A 325 -32.12 -10.41 27.29
CA PHE A 325 -33.57 -10.52 27.32
C PHE A 325 -33.94 -11.90 27.87
N GLY A 326 -34.55 -11.87 29.07
CA GLY A 326 -35.58 -12.76 29.62
C GLY A 326 -35.50 -14.25 29.36
#